data_AF-X0LTZ6-F1
#
_entry.id   AF-X0LTZ6-F1
#
_cell.length_a   1.000
_cell.length_b   1.000
_cell.length_c   1.000
_cell.angle_alpha   90.00
_cell.angle_beta   90.00
_cell.angle_gamma   90.00
#
_symmetry.space_group_name_H-M   'P 1'
#
loop_
_entity.id
_entity.type
_entity.pdbx_description
1 polymer ?
#
loop_
_entity_poly.entity_id
_entity_poly.type
_entity_poly.pdbx_seq_one_letter_code
_entity_poly.pdbx_strand_id
1 'polypeptide(L)'
;MEVANGGSSAQSQNGSSESNSGYKLKFCTVCASNNNRSMEAHLRLSQADYPVISFGTGSLVRLPGPTITQPNVYHFNKTSYDSMFKELESKDARLYKNNGILNMLNRNRGVKWGPERWQDWQVGVPRLQHAKDRGSEGTEGGLVDVVITCEERCWDAVVDDLLNRGSPLNRPVHVINVEIKDNHEEAAIGGQGILDLANSLNAAAREERDAVGASSFDNGSASSRASFDERVPDILASWQERWPNLPATWTVAWF
;
A
#
# COMPACT_ATOMS: atom_id res chain seq x y z
N MET A 1 -40.45 -10.92 -58.08
CA MET A 1 -39.82 -10.22 -56.95
C MET A 1 -39.45 -11.27 -55.95
N GLU A 2 -38.18 -11.63 -55.89
CA GLU A 2 -37.58 -12.33 -54.75
C GLU A 2 -36.07 -12.23 -54.95
N VAL A 3 -35.44 -11.34 -54.18
CA VAL A 3 -34.01 -11.07 -54.19
C VAL A 3 -33.45 -11.76 -52.95
N ALA A 4 -32.82 -12.93 -53.11
CA ALA A 4 -32.12 -13.61 -52.03
C ALA A 4 -30.71 -13.02 -51.91
N ASN A 5 -30.50 -12.18 -50.90
CA ASN A 5 -29.21 -11.59 -50.59
C ASN A 5 -28.63 -12.34 -49.37
N GLY A 6 -27.62 -13.18 -49.61
CA GLY A 6 -26.89 -13.91 -48.56
C GLY A 6 -25.91 -12.98 -47.86
N GLY A 7 -26.27 -12.51 -46.65
CA GLY A 7 -25.40 -11.74 -45.78
C GLY A 7 -24.59 -12.66 -44.86
N SER A 8 -23.28 -12.73 -45.10
CA SER A 8 -22.31 -13.35 -44.20
C SER A 8 -22.17 -12.51 -42.92
N SER A 9 -22.66 -13.01 -41.79
CA SER A 9 -22.42 -12.41 -40.48
C SER A 9 -21.05 -12.81 -39.97
N ALA A 10 -20.07 -11.93 -40.14
CA ALA A 10 -18.78 -12.00 -39.45
C ALA A 10 -19.01 -11.80 -37.94
N GLN A 11 -18.87 -12.87 -37.16
CA GLN A 11 -18.78 -12.76 -35.71
C GLN A 11 -17.40 -12.19 -35.35
N SER A 12 -17.39 -10.91 -34.99
CA SER A 12 -16.28 -10.25 -34.31
C SER A 12 -16.14 -10.84 -32.90
N GLN A 13 -15.26 -11.83 -32.75
CA GLN A 13 -14.78 -12.26 -31.43
C GLN A 13 -13.78 -11.23 -30.90
N ASN A 14 -14.27 -10.22 -30.18
CA ASN A 14 -13.45 -9.45 -29.25
C ASN A 14 -13.23 -10.30 -27.99
N GLY A 15 -12.34 -11.28 -28.09
CA GLY A 15 -11.76 -11.95 -26.93
C GLY A 15 -10.54 -11.17 -26.47
N SER A 16 -10.74 -10.03 -25.81
CA SER A 16 -9.70 -9.51 -24.92
C SER A 16 -9.52 -10.56 -23.84
N SER A 17 -8.33 -11.16 -23.80
CA SER A 17 -7.88 -12.04 -22.74
C SER A 17 -8.12 -11.35 -21.38
N GLU A 18 -9.20 -11.72 -20.70
CA GLU A 18 -9.36 -11.48 -19.28
C GLU A 18 -8.21 -12.22 -18.60
N SER A 19 -7.16 -11.47 -18.28
CA SER A 19 -6.12 -11.93 -17.38
C SER A 19 -6.80 -12.42 -16.11
N ASN A 20 -6.47 -13.63 -15.70
CA ASN A 20 -6.98 -14.35 -14.55
C ASN A 20 -6.57 -13.66 -13.22
N SER A 21 -6.95 -12.41 -13.01
CA SER A 21 -6.70 -11.66 -11.80
C SER A 21 -7.97 -11.68 -10.95
N GLY A 22 -8.08 -12.70 -10.09
CA GLY A 22 -9.15 -12.76 -9.09
C GLY A 22 -9.15 -11.53 -8.19
N TYR A 23 -10.25 -11.32 -7.44
CA TYR A 23 -10.42 -10.18 -6.55
C TYR A 23 -9.21 -9.92 -5.62
N LYS A 24 -8.85 -8.64 -5.48
CA LYS A 24 -7.74 -8.15 -4.66
C LYS A 24 -8.21 -7.05 -3.72
N LEU A 25 -7.93 -7.22 -2.42
CA LEU A 25 -7.94 -6.14 -1.43
C LEU A 25 -6.90 -5.09 -1.81
N LYS A 26 -7.22 -3.84 -1.45
CA LYS A 26 -6.36 -2.68 -1.68
C LYS A 26 -5.62 -2.32 -0.40
N PHE A 27 -4.31 -2.12 -0.49
CA PHE A 27 -3.45 -1.91 0.66
C PHE A 27 -2.84 -0.50 0.69
N CYS A 28 -2.56 -0.03 1.89
CA CYS A 28 -1.75 1.15 2.14
C CYS A 28 -0.65 0.81 3.15
N THR A 29 0.61 1.15 2.87
CA THR A 29 1.71 0.95 3.83
C THR A 29 2.27 2.27 4.35
N VAL A 30 2.50 2.38 5.66
CA VAL A 30 2.83 3.67 6.30
C VAL A 30 4.01 3.53 7.27
N CYS A 31 5.03 4.36 7.11
CA CYS A 31 6.11 4.51 8.10
C CYS A 31 6.39 5.99 8.37
N ALA A 32 7.48 6.34 9.05
CA ALA A 32 7.78 7.75 9.36
C ALA A 32 8.13 8.58 8.11
N SER A 33 9.14 8.15 7.35
CA SER A 33 9.75 8.92 6.25
C SER A 33 9.31 8.49 4.85
N ASN A 34 8.43 7.48 4.74
CA ASN A 34 8.09 6.82 3.48
C ASN A 34 9.34 6.44 2.66
N ASN A 35 10.30 5.74 3.26
CA ASN A 35 11.59 5.48 2.61
C ASN A 35 12.06 4.04 2.74
N ASN A 36 12.04 3.49 3.95
CA ASN A 36 12.56 2.15 4.20
C ASN A 36 11.42 1.11 4.30
N ARG A 37 10.82 0.97 5.49
CA ARG A 37 9.83 -0.06 5.85
C ARG A 37 8.59 -0.06 4.95
N SER A 38 7.89 1.07 4.82
CA SER A 38 6.68 1.17 3.99
C SER A 38 6.97 0.91 2.51
N MET A 39 8.11 1.37 2.01
CA MET A 39 8.50 1.21 0.60
C MET A 39 8.97 -0.19 0.27
N GLU A 40 9.60 -0.90 1.21
CA GLU A 40 9.88 -2.33 1.06
C GLU A 40 8.57 -3.12 1.00
N ALA A 41 7.66 -2.88 1.93
CA ALA A 41 6.34 -3.53 1.93
C ALA A 41 5.53 -3.20 0.66
N HIS A 42 5.53 -1.95 0.21
CA HIS A 42 4.90 -1.53 -1.04
C HIS A 42 5.47 -2.31 -2.22
N LEU A 43 6.81 -2.40 -2.34
CA LEU A 43 7.44 -3.16 -3.42
C LEU A 43 6.98 -4.62 -3.39
N ARG A 44 7.01 -5.28 -2.23
CA ARG A 44 6.59 -6.69 -2.09
C ARG A 44 5.14 -6.91 -2.47
N LEU A 45 4.23 -6.06 -2.00
CA LEU A 45 2.82 -6.14 -2.34
C LEU A 45 2.59 -5.91 -3.85
N SER A 46 3.26 -4.93 -4.44
CA SER A 46 3.16 -4.65 -5.88
C SER A 46 3.73 -5.78 -6.75
N GLN A 47 4.72 -6.53 -6.26
CA GLN A 47 5.28 -7.70 -6.96
C GLN A 47 4.36 -8.92 -6.89
N ALA A 48 3.40 -8.93 -5.96
CA ALA A 48 2.37 -9.95 -5.81
C ALA A 48 1.01 -9.50 -6.38
N ASP A 49 1.03 -8.48 -7.23
CA ASP A 49 -0.13 -7.91 -7.93
C ASP A 49 -1.25 -7.43 -6.98
N TYR A 50 -0.88 -6.91 -5.81
CA TYR A 50 -1.82 -6.20 -4.96
C TYR A 50 -1.87 -4.71 -5.33
N PRO A 51 -3.08 -4.11 -5.42
CA PRO A 51 -3.23 -2.67 -5.42
C PRO A 51 -2.65 -2.09 -4.13
N VAL A 52 -1.67 -1.19 -4.23
CA VAL A 52 -0.97 -0.65 -3.06
C VAL A 52 -0.53 0.80 -3.23
N ILE A 53 -0.73 1.59 -2.18
CA ILE A 53 -0.17 2.94 -2.02
C ILE A 53 0.66 3.01 -0.73
N SER A 54 1.49 4.04 -0.56
CA SER A 54 2.33 4.15 0.64
C SER A 54 2.61 5.58 1.10
N PHE A 55 2.72 5.80 2.40
CA PHE A 55 2.86 7.13 3.00
C PHE A 55 3.87 7.21 4.14
N GLY A 56 4.17 8.46 4.51
CA GLY A 56 4.97 8.87 5.65
C GLY A 56 4.11 9.68 6.63
N THR A 57 4.22 9.47 7.93
CA THR A 57 3.52 10.28 8.95
C THR A 57 4.34 11.46 9.46
N GLY A 58 5.65 11.45 9.22
CA GLY A 58 6.56 12.50 9.67
C GLY A 58 6.21 13.88 9.12
N SER A 59 6.74 14.92 9.76
CA SER A 59 6.65 16.29 9.21
C SER A 59 7.59 16.50 8.03
N LEU A 60 8.74 15.81 8.03
CA LEU A 60 9.78 15.86 7.01
C LEU A 60 10.32 14.46 6.79
N VAL A 61 10.84 14.23 5.59
CA VAL A 61 11.62 13.03 5.28
C VAL A 61 13.00 13.20 5.87
N ARG A 62 13.46 12.22 6.67
CA ARG A 62 14.79 12.22 7.26
C ARG A 62 15.55 10.97 6.83
N LEU A 63 16.76 11.18 6.30
CA LEU A 63 17.71 10.12 5.97
C LEU A 63 19.00 10.31 6.79
N PRO A 64 19.67 9.22 7.22
CA PRO A 64 20.96 9.33 7.87
C PRO A 64 21.97 10.12 7.02
N GLY A 65 22.77 10.96 7.66
CA GLY A 65 23.88 11.67 7.02
C GLY A 65 25.23 11.23 7.59
N PRO A 66 26.28 12.06 7.47
CA PRO A 66 27.63 11.72 7.95
C PRO A 66 27.70 11.45 9.46
N THR A 67 26.84 12.10 10.24
CA THR A 67 26.72 11.91 11.69
C THR A 67 25.25 11.88 12.11
N ILE A 68 24.99 11.38 13.32
CA ILE A 68 23.62 11.34 13.90
C ILE A 68 22.98 12.74 14.02
N THR A 69 23.78 13.78 14.15
CA THR A 69 23.32 15.17 14.29
C THR A 69 23.19 15.90 12.95
N GLN A 70 23.60 15.29 11.84
CA GLN A 70 23.57 15.88 10.51
C GLN A 70 22.74 15.02 9.52
N PRO A 71 21.43 14.83 9.75
CA PRO A 71 20.59 14.10 8.82
C PRO A 71 20.39 14.88 7.51
N ASN A 72 20.13 14.16 6.41
CA ASN A 72 19.59 14.77 5.20
C ASN A 72 18.08 14.88 5.33
N VAL A 73 17.53 16.07 5.03
CA VAL A 73 16.13 16.41 5.30
C VAL A 73 15.46 16.91 4.05
N TYR A 74 14.30 16.33 3.72
CA TYR A 74 13.54 16.66 2.52
C TYR A 74 12.06 16.88 2.84
N HIS A 75 11.37 17.58 1.94
CA HIS A 75 9.92 17.78 2.04
C HIS A 75 9.17 16.66 1.32
N PHE A 76 8.17 16.09 1.99
CA PHE A 76 7.17 15.24 1.35
C PHE A 76 6.49 15.98 0.20
N ASN A 77 5.99 15.24 -0.79
CA ASN A 77 5.20 15.74 -1.92
C ASN A 77 5.93 16.77 -2.81
N LYS A 78 7.21 17.10 -2.54
CA LYS A 78 7.98 18.13 -3.25
C LYS A 78 9.30 17.64 -3.82
N THR A 79 9.94 16.67 -3.17
CA THR A 79 11.24 16.14 -3.60
C THR A 79 11.09 14.71 -4.08
N SER A 80 11.50 14.42 -5.32
CA SER A 80 11.47 13.06 -5.87
C SER A 80 12.60 12.18 -5.30
N TYR A 81 12.42 10.85 -5.28
CA TYR A 81 13.51 9.94 -4.88
C TYR A 81 14.71 10.03 -5.83
N ASP A 82 14.47 10.31 -7.12
CA ASP A 82 15.56 10.51 -8.09
C ASP A 82 16.39 11.76 -7.79
N SER A 83 15.74 12.85 -7.38
CA SER A 83 16.43 14.06 -6.91
C SER A 83 17.26 13.79 -5.66
N MET A 84 16.69 13.09 -4.67
CA MET A 84 17.43 12.68 -3.46
C MET A 84 18.64 11.80 -3.81
N PHE A 85 18.45 10.83 -4.71
CA PHE A 85 19.53 9.93 -5.14
C PHE A 85 20.69 10.72 -5.75
N LYS A 86 20.42 11.59 -6.73
CA LYS A 86 21.43 12.39 -7.43
C LYS A 86 22.16 13.34 -6.49
N GLU A 87 21.42 13.99 -5.59
CA GLU A 87 22.02 14.89 -4.59
C GLU A 87 23.01 14.13 -3.70
N LEU A 88 22.57 13.02 -3.10
CA LEU A 88 23.41 12.25 -2.18
C LEU A 88 24.60 11.58 -2.88
N GLU A 89 24.40 11.07 -4.10
CA GLU A 89 25.47 10.54 -4.94
C GLU A 89 26.53 11.60 -5.22
N SER A 90 26.13 12.82 -5.57
CA SER A 90 27.06 13.93 -5.82
C SER A 90 27.77 14.43 -4.54
N LYS A 91 27.10 14.30 -3.38
CA LYS A 91 27.59 14.79 -2.09
C LYS A 91 28.66 13.87 -1.49
N ASP A 92 28.39 12.56 -1.42
CA ASP A 92 29.36 11.55 -0.99
C ASP A 92 28.88 10.13 -1.38
N ALA A 93 29.12 9.75 -2.64
CA ALA A 93 28.72 8.43 -3.14
C ALA A 93 29.24 7.26 -2.30
N ARG A 94 30.45 7.37 -1.71
CA ARG A 94 31.05 6.29 -0.93
C ARG A 94 30.29 6.08 0.38
N LEU A 95 30.01 7.16 1.11
CA LEU A 95 29.24 7.11 2.35
C LEU A 95 27.84 6.52 2.12
N TYR A 96 27.09 7.09 1.16
CA TYR A 96 25.69 6.74 0.95
C TYR A 96 25.49 5.39 0.24
N LYS A 97 26.53 4.87 -0.43
CA LYS A 97 26.53 3.48 -0.89
C LYS A 97 26.80 2.52 0.28
N ASN A 98 27.77 2.83 1.14
CA ASN A 98 28.16 1.95 2.25
C ASN A 98 27.08 1.81 3.33
N ASN A 99 26.30 2.87 3.60
CA ASN A 99 25.17 2.81 4.54
C ASN A 99 23.85 2.34 3.88
N GLY A 100 23.89 2.00 2.58
CA GLY A 100 22.76 1.46 1.83
C GLY A 100 21.71 2.48 1.38
N ILE A 101 21.86 3.78 1.66
CA ILE A 101 20.86 4.80 1.28
C ILE A 101 20.71 4.92 -0.23
N LEU A 102 21.80 4.91 -1.00
CA LEU A 102 21.70 4.96 -2.47
C LEU A 102 20.99 3.73 -3.03
N ASN A 103 21.24 2.54 -2.45
CA ASN A 103 20.55 1.32 -2.87
C ASN A 103 19.05 1.41 -2.59
N MET A 104 18.68 1.90 -1.40
CA MET A 104 17.29 2.12 -1.00
C MET A 104 16.59 3.17 -1.88
N LEU A 105 17.22 4.31 -2.15
CA LEU A 105 16.67 5.34 -3.04
C LEU A 105 16.54 4.85 -4.48
N ASN A 106 17.49 4.04 -4.95
CA ASN A 106 17.42 3.41 -6.26
C ASN A 106 16.23 2.45 -6.37
N ARG A 107 15.95 1.67 -5.32
CA ARG A 107 14.71 0.88 -5.22
C ARG A 107 13.49 1.79 -5.26
N ASN A 108 13.44 2.82 -4.42
CA ASN A 108 12.26 3.67 -4.25
C ASN A 108 11.86 4.41 -5.53
N ARG A 109 12.83 4.96 -6.29
CA ARG A 109 12.57 5.62 -7.57
C ARG A 109 12.06 4.66 -8.66
N GLY A 110 12.29 3.36 -8.50
CA GLY A 110 11.70 2.32 -9.35
C GLY A 110 10.28 1.92 -8.94
N VAL A 111 9.82 2.34 -7.75
CA VAL A 111 8.48 2.06 -7.22
C VAL A 111 7.53 3.22 -7.48
N LYS A 112 7.93 4.45 -7.10
CA LYS A 112 7.11 5.66 -7.29
C LYS A 112 7.95 6.92 -7.36
N TRP A 113 7.33 8.05 -7.70
CA TRP A 113 8.04 9.33 -7.91
C TRP A 113 8.79 9.84 -6.68
N GLY A 114 8.13 9.85 -5.51
CA GLY A 114 8.68 10.46 -4.31
C GLY A 114 7.91 10.08 -3.05
N PRO A 115 8.43 10.42 -1.86
CA PRO A 115 7.76 10.17 -0.60
C PRO A 115 6.54 11.08 -0.46
N GLU A 116 5.42 10.45 -0.12
CA GLU A 116 4.15 11.12 0.12
C GLU A 116 3.80 11.11 1.60
N ARG A 117 3.10 12.17 2.05
CA ARG A 117 2.70 12.34 3.44
C ARG A 117 1.26 11.90 3.65
N TRP A 118 1.02 11.13 4.71
CA TRP A 118 -0.29 10.59 5.08
C TRP A 118 -1.34 11.68 5.29
N GLN A 119 -1.00 12.70 6.09
CA GLN A 119 -1.93 13.78 6.45
C GLN A 119 -2.30 14.66 5.25
N ASP A 120 -1.49 14.66 4.19
CA ASP A 120 -1.76 15.44 2.98
C ASP A 120 -2.61 14.65 1.96
N TRP A 121 -2.79 13.34 2.16
CA TRP A 121 -3.59 12.50 1.29
C TRP A 121 -5.08 12.71 1.54
N GLN A 122 -5.82 13.10 0.51
CA GLN A 122 -7.27 13.20 0.54
C GLN A 122 -7.89 11.86 0.14
N VAL A 123 -8.48 11.16 1.11
CA VAL A 123 -9.12 9.86 0.90
C VAL A 123 -10.35 10.01 0.00
N GLY A 124 -10.55 9.07 -0.92
CA GLY A 124 -11.64 9.09 -1.90
C GLY A 124 -11.44 10.03 -3.08
N VAL A 125 -10.37 10.85 -3.08
CA VAL A 125 -10.03 11.71 -4.21
C VAL A 125 -9.22 10.91 -5.25
N PRO A 126 -9.58 10.97 -6.54
CA PRO A 126 -8.88 10.21 -7.57
C PRO A 126 -7.37 10.48 -7.64
N ARG A 127 -6.57 9.41 -7.68
CA ARG A 127 -5.09 9.45 -7.69
C ARG A 127 -4.50 9.34 -9.10
N LEU A 128 -5.11 10.00 -10.09
CA LEU A 128 -4.79 9.83 -11.52
C LEU A 128 -3.34 10.21 -11.89
N GLN A 129 -2.69 11.07 -11.10
CA GLN A 129 -1.30 11.49 -11.33
C GLN A 129 -0.28 10.38 -10.94
N HIS A 130 -0.73 9.33 -10.28
CA HIS A 130 0.08 8.23 -9.76
C HIS A 130 0.00 6.95 -10.61
N ALA A 131 -0.58 7.00 -11.81
CA ALA A 131 -0.79 5.83 -12.67
C ALA A 131 0.50 5.12 -13.12
N LYS A 132 1.68 5.71 -12.88
CA LYS A 132 2.99 5.11 -13.15
C LYS A 132 3.62 4.46 -11.92
N ASP A 133 3.06 4.68 -10.74
CA ASP A 133 3.53 4.06 -9.51
C ASP A 133 3.19 2.56 -9.58
N ARG A 134 4.11 1.72 -9.10
CA ARG A 134 3.88 0.28 -9.03
C ARG A 134 2.70 -0.01 -8.11
N GLY A 135 1.83 -0.95 -8.48
CA GLY A 135 0.63 -1.26 -7.69
C GLY A 135 -0.47 -0.19 -7.71
N SER A 136 -0.38 0.81 -8.60
CA SER A 136 -1.41 1.86 -8.71
C SER A 136 -2.74 1.35 -9.29
N GLU A 137 -2.71 0.30 -10.12
CA GLU A 137 -3.90 -0.32 -10.70
C GLU A 137 -4.83 -0.84 -9.58
N GLY A 138 -6.07 -0.37 -9.58
CA GLY A 138 -7.07 -0.63 -8.54
C GLY A 138 -7.12 0.40 -7.40
N THR A 139 -6.13 1.29 -7.28
CA THR A 139 -6.08 2.35 -6.24
C THR A 139 -6.49 3.74 -6.76
N GLU A 140 -6.94 3.84 -8.01
CA GLU A 140 -7.25 5.10 -8.70
C GLU A 140 -8.33 5.90 -7.97
N GLY A 141 -9.27 5.21 -7.33
CA GLY A 141 -10.33 5.82 -6.51
C GLY A 141 -9.85 6.42 -5.19
N GLY A 142 -8.56 6.32 -4.85
CA GLY A 142 -8.02 6.88 -3.60
C GLY A 142 -8.61 6.22 -2.35
N LEU A 143 -8.95 4.93 -2.44
CA LEU A 143 -9.50 4.12 -1.35
C LEU A 143 -8.69 2.84 -1.20
N VAL A 144 -8.56 2.41 0.04
CA VAL A 144 -7.93 1.13 0.41
C VAL A 144 -8.85 0.37 1.36
N ASP A 145 -8.59 -0.91 1.53
CA ASP A 145 -9.34 -1.77 2.45
C ASP A 145 -8.56 -2.02 3.75
N VAL A 146 -7.23 -1.97 3.68
CA VAL A 146 -6.32 -2.20 4.80
C VAL A 146 -5.17 -1.20 4.78
N VAL A 147 -4.91 -0.55 5.92
CA VAL A 147 -3.74 0.29 6.18
C VAL A 147 -2.80 -0.47 7.11
N ILE A 148 -1.53 -0.59 6.72
CA ILE A 148 -0.49 -1.28 7.49
C ILE A 148 0.56 -0.26 7.93
N THR A 149 0.70 -0.04 9.24
CA THR A 149 1.74 0.83 9.80
C THR A 149 2.95 0.02 10.24
N CYS A 150 4.15 0.60 10.18
CA CYS A 150 5.40 -0.12 10.46
C CYS A 150 6.01 0.14 11.85
N GLU A 151 5.32 0.93 12.69
CA GLU A 151 5.67 1.20 14.09
C GLU A 151 4.50 1.87 14.82
N GLU A 152 4.42 1.71 16.13
CA GLU A 152 3.34 2.24 16.98
C GLU A 152 3.14 3.76 16.84
N ARG A 153 4.23 4.53 16.70
CA ARG A 153 4.09 5.98 16.50
C ARG A 153 3.40 6.34 15.18
N CYS A 154 3.61 5.53 14.13
CA CYS A 154 2.92 5.73 12.86
C CYS A 154 1.46 5.29 12.96
N TRP A 155 1.20 4.22 13.71
CA TRP A 155 -0.15 3.80 14.06
C TRP A 155 -0.95 4.92 14.72
N ASP A 156 -0.44 5.50 15.80
CA ASP A 156 -1.11 6.59 16.52
C ASP A 156 -1.42 7.75 15.59
N ALA A 157 -0.43 8.18 14.80
CA ALA A 157 -0.58 9.27 13.86
C ALA A 157 -1.62 8.99 12.76
N VAL A 158 -1.76 7.73 12.32
CA VAL A 158 -2.77 7.32 11.34
C VAL A 158 -4.16 7.31 11.99
N VAL A 159 -4.31 6.68 13.16
CA VAL A 159 -5.60 6.54 13.84
C VAL A 159 -6.13 7.90 14.28
N ASP A 160 -5.28 8.74 14.89
CA ASP A 160 -5.65 10.10 15.29
C ASP A 160 -6.08 10.95 14.10
N ASP A 161 -5.35 10.87 12.99
CA ASP A 161 -5.67 11.64 11.78
C ASP A 161 -7.00 11.16 11.16
N LEU A 162 -7.27 9.85 11.11
CA LEU A 162 -8.57 9.31 10.66
C LEU A 162 -9.72 9.77 11.55
N LEU A 163 -9.53 9.75 12.88
CA LEU A 163 -10.52 10.25 13.82
C LEU A 163 -10.81 11.74 13.59
N ASN A 164 -9.76 12.55 13.39
CA ASN A 164 -9.89 13.99 13.15
C ASN A 164 -10.53 14.34 11.80
N ARG A 165 -10.47 13.45 10.80
CA ARG A 165 -11.15 13.63 9.51
C ARG A 165 -12.66 13.52 9.61
N GLY A 166 -13.19 12.87 10.65
CA GLY A 166 -14.63 12.79 10.89
C GLY A 166 -15.39 11.81 9.99
N SER A 167 -14.70 10.85 9.36
CA SER A 167 -15.29 9.76 8.56
C SER A 167 -16.25 10.22 7.43
N PRO A 168 -15.83 11.14 6.53
CA PRO A 168 -16.69 11.70 5.49
C PRO A 168 -17.27 10.67 4.52
N LEU A 169 -16.62 9.51 4.33
CA LEU A 169 -17.09 8.46 3.42
C LEU A 169 -17.90 7.37 4.13
N ASN A 170 -17.86 7.34 5.47
CA ASN A 170 -18.46 6.32 6.31
C ASN A 170 -18.11 4.89 5.84
N ARG A 171 -16.85 4.71 5.42
CA ARG A 171 -16.32 3.42 4.91
C ARG A 171 -15.33 2.84 5.92
N PRO A 172 -15.53 1.60 6.39
CA PRO A 172 -14.58 0.98 7.32
C PRO A 172 -13.24 0.69 6.64
N VAL A 173 -12.17 0.80 7.40
CA VAL A 173 -10.81 0.41 7.01
C VAL A 173 -10.12 -0.27 8.19
N HIS A 174 -9.46 -1.40 7.94
CA HIS A 174 -8.63 -2.01 8.97
C HIS A 174 -7.29 -1.29 9.04
N VAL A 175 -6.89 -0.89 10.24
CA VAL A 175 -5.53 -0.44 10.49
C VAL A 175 -4.82 -1.58 11.22
N ILE A 176 -3.67 -2.02 10.71
CA ILE A 176 -2.83 -3.07 11.32
C ILE A 176 -1.41 -2.52 11.51
N ASN A 177 -0.91 -2.46 12.75
CA ASN A 177 0.49 -2.16 13.00
C ASN A 177 1.27 -3.45 12.89
N VAL A 178 2.43 -3.39 12.27
CA VAL A 178 3.43 -4.44 12.34
C VAL A 178 4.72 -3.77 12.80
N GLU A 179 5.17 -4.08 14.01
CA GLU A 179 6.36 -3.45 14.58
C GLU A 179 7.61 -3.91 13.84
N ILE A 180 8.19 -3.01 13.04
CA ILE A 180 9.36 -3.29 12.20
C ILE A 180 10.46 -2.31 12.58
N LYS A 181 11.62 -2.84 13.00
CA LYS A 181 12.81 -2.03 13.28
C LYS A 181 13.29 -1.32 12.02
N ASP A 182 13.72 -0.07 12.16
CA ASP A 182 14.08 0.76 11.00
C ASP A 182 15.52 0.52 10.51
N ASN A 183 15.75 -0.66 9.93
CA ASN A 183 16.95 -0.97 9.17
C ASN A 183 16.60 -1.82 7.94
N HIS A 184 17.56 -2.06 7.05
CA HIS A 184 17.31 -2.72 5.77
C HIS A 184 16.91 -4.19 5.91
N GLU A 185 17.51 -4.93 6.85
CA GLU A 185 17.26 -6.36 7.04
C GLU A 185 15.86 -6.60 7.62
N GLU A 186 15.54 -5.88 8.68
CA GLU A 186 14.23 -5.96 9.35
C GLU A 186 13.11 -5.44 8.45
N ALA A 187 13.36 -4.42 7.62
CA ALA A 187 12.39 -3.99 6.61
C ALA A 187 12.10 -5.09 5.57
N ALA A 188 13.11 -5.85 5.16
CA ALA A 188 12.92 -6.97 4.22
C ALA A 188 12.11 -8.11 4.85
N ILE A 189 12.40 -8.47 6.10
CA ILE A 189 11.65 -9.48 6.87
C ILE A 189 10.22 -9.00 7.10
N GLY A 190 10.04 -7.75 7.55
CA GLY A 190 8.74 -7.13 7.75
C GLY A 190 7.91 -7.05 6.47
N GLY A 191 8.53 -6.73 5.33
CA GLY A 191 7.87 -6.77 4.02
C GLY A 191 7.37 -8.15 3.64
N GLN A 192 8.11 -9.21 3.98
CA GLN A 192 7.67 -10.60 3.78
C GLN A 192 6.51 -10.98 4.70
N GLY A 193 6.56 -10.55 5.97
CA GLY A 193 5.46 -10.75 6.93
C GLY A 193 4.18 -10.03 6.49
N ILE A 194 4.30 -8.79 6.02
CA ILE A 194 3.19 -8.01 5.47
C ILE A 194 2.56 -8.70 4.25
N LEU A 195 3.38 -9.24 3.35
CA LEU A 195 2.87 -9.98 2.19
C LEU A 195 2.11 -11.25 2.61
N ASP A 196 2.61 -12.00 3.60
CA ASP A 196 1.92 -13.17 4.14
C ASP A 196 0.56 -12.79 4.78
N LEU A 197 0.52 -11.68 5.52
CA LEU A 197 -0.72 -11.15 6.07
C LEU A 197 -1.71 -10.75 4.97
N ALA A 198 -1.24 -10.02 3.95
CA ALA A 198 -2.05 -9.59 2.82
C ALA A 198 -2.65 -10.79 2.06
N ASN A 199 -1.86 -11.86 1.86
CA ASN A 199 -2.34 -13.10 1.27
C ASN A 199 -3.44 -13.76 2.11
N SER A 200 -3.27 -13.81 3.43
CA SER A 200 -4.25 -14.40 4.35
C SER A 200 -5.57 -13.61 4.34
N LEU A 201 -5.49 -12.27 4.40
CA LEU A 201 -6.64 -11.39 4.33
C LEU A 201 -7.35 -11.50 2.98
N ASN A 202 -6.60 -11.50 1.87
CA ASN A 202 -7.18 -11.57 0.54
C ASN A 202 -7.86 -12.90 0.25
N ALA A 203 -7.33 -14.01 0.77
CA ALA A 203 -7.96 -15.32 0.67
C ALA A 203 -9.35 -15.31 1.34
N ALA A 204 -9.44 -14.81 2.57
CA ALA A 204 -10.72 -14.67 3.27
C ALA A 204 -11.67 -13.72 2.53
N ALA A 205 -11.19 -12.55 2.09
CA ALA A 205 -12.03 -11.59 1.37
C ALA A 205 -12.58 -12.18 0.06
N ARG A 206 -11.81 -13.01 -0.64
CA ARG A 206 -12.28 -13.74 -1.83
C ARG A 206 -13.36 -14.75 -1.50
N GLU A 207 -13.17 -15.58 -0.47
CA GLU A 207 -14.17 -16.55 -0.03
C GLU A 207 -15.50 -15.86 0.32
N GLU A 208 -15.43 -14.77 1.09
CA GLU A 208 -16.62 -14.01 1.49
C GLU A 208 -17.29 -13.34 0.29
N ARG A 209 -16.51 -12.71 -0.59
CA ARG A 209 -17.02 -12.08 -1.81
C ARG A 209 -17.70 -13.09 -2.74
N ASP A 210 -17.15 -14.30 -2.87
CA ASP A 210 -17.73 -15.38 -3.67
C ASP A 210 -19.04 -15.88 -3.04
N ALA A 211 -19.14 -15.90 -1.70
CA ALA A 211 -20.34 -16.31 -0.97
C ALA A 211 -21.48 -15.27 -1.02
N VAL A 212 -21.19 -13.98 -0.82
CA VAL A 212 -22.22 -12.92 -0.77
C VAL A 212 -22.49 -12.27 -2.14
N GLY A 213 -21.61 -12.50 -3.10
CA GLY A 213 -21.65 -11.93 -4.44
C GLY A 213 -20.94 -10.58 -4.56
N ALA A 214 -20.23 -10.42 -5.68
CA ALA A 214 -19.44 -9.23 -6.03
C ALA A 214 -20.17 -7.89 -5.82
N SER A 215 -21.40 -7.78 -6.33
CA SER A 215 -22.20 -6.55 -6.26
C SER A 215 -22.58 -6.14 -4.83
N SER A 216 -22.70 -7.11 -3.92
CA SER A 216 -22.89 -6.83 -2.50
C SER A 216 -21.57 -6.38 -1.88
N PHE A 217 -20.54 -7.23 -1.96
CA PHE A 217 -19.25 -7.02 -1.29
C PHE A 217 -18.53 -5.74 -1.72
N ASP A 218 -18.53 -5.45 -3.03
CA ASP A 218 -17.75 -4.36 -3.62
C ASP A 218 -18.33 -2.97 -3.29
N ASN A 219 -19.57 -2.88 -2.79
CA ASN A 219 -20.14 -1.65 -2.23
C ASN A 219 -19.27 -1.15 -1.06
N GLY A 220 -18.73 -2.09 -0.27
CA GLY A 220 -17.81 -1.84 0.83
C GLY A 220 -18.39 -0.98 1.96
N SER A 221 -19.71 -0.98 2.11
CA SER A 221 -20.36 -0.58 3.35
C SER A 221 -20.03 -1.58 4.47
N ALA A 222 -20.17 -1.15 5.73
CA ALA A 222 -19.95 -2.04 6.88
C ALA A 222 -20.82 -3.32 6.82
N SER A 223 -22.08 -3.22 6.40
CA SER A 223 -22.94 -4.39 6.27
C SER A 223 -22.51 -5.32 5.14
N SER A 224 -22.00 -4.77 4.03
CA SER A 224 -21.58 -5.58 2.88
C SER A 224 -20.31 -6.38 3.11
N ARG A 225 -19.46 -5.94 4.05
CA ARG A 225 -18.17 -6.55 4.35
C ARG A 225 -18.11 -7.23 5.72
N ALA A 226 -19.20 -7.19 6.49
CA ALA A 226 -19.25 -7.70 7.86
C ALA A 226 -18.66 -9.12 8.00
N SER A 227 -18.97 -10.04 7.09
CA SER A 227 -18.47 -11.42 7.16
C SER A 227 -16.96 -11.55 6.95
N PHE A 228 -16.36 -10.66 6.16
CA PHE A 228 -14.90 -10.57 6.05
C PHE A 228 -14.31 -9.87 7.28
N ASP A 229 -14.88 -8.74 7.68
CA ASP A 229 -14.37 -7.91 8.77
C ASP A 229 -14.37 -8.68 10.11
N GLU A 230 -15.35 -9.57 10.33
CA GLU A 230 -15.44 -10.47 11.49
C GLU A 230 -14.30 -11.52 11.54
N ARG A 231 -13.72 -11.90 10.40
CA ARG A 231 -12.63 -12.88 10.30
C ARG A 231 -11.25 -12.28 10.53
N VAL A 232 -11.11 -10.96 10.44
CA VAL A 232 -9.79 -10.28 10.52
C VAL A 232 -9.05 -10.55 11.83
N PRO A 233 -9.68 -10.55 13.02
CA PRO A 233 -8.98 -10.87 14.26
C PRO A 233 -8.36 -12.28 14.27
N ASP A 234 -9.09 -13.29 13.79
CA ASP A 234 -8.61 -14.69 13.77
C ASP A 234 -7.50 -14.89 12.74
N ILE A 235 -7.60 -14.21 11.59
CA ILE A 235 -6.54 -14.18 10.57
C ILE A 235 -5.26 -13.57 11.16
N LEU A 236 -5.39 -12.45 11.89
CA LEU A 236 -4.26 -11.78 12.49
C LEU A 236 -3.63 -12.62 13.61
N ALA A 237 -4.44 -13.29 14.44
CA ALA A 237 -3.95 -14.20 15.46
C ALA A 237 -3.15 -15.35 14.83
N SER A 238 -3.69 -16.00 13.81
CA SER A 238 -3.02 -17.08 13.08
C SER A 238 -1.74 -16.60 12.38
N TRP A 239 -1.72 -15.36 11.89
CA TRP A 239 -0.54 -14.74 11.31
C TRP A 239 0.53 -14.45 12.37
N GLN A 240 0.14 -13.96 13.55
CA GLN A 240 1.07 -13.65 14.64
C GLN A 240 1.80 -14.90 15.16
N GLU A 241 1.15 -16.06 15.13
CA GLU A 241 1.79 -17.35 15.43
C GLU A 241 2.90 -17.71 14.44
N ARG A 242 2.74 -17.37 13.16
CA ARG A 242 3.77 -17.58 12.12
C ARG A 242 4.88 -16.53 12.17
N TRP A 243 4.56 -15.32 12.64
CA TRP A 243 5.48 -14.18 12.71
C TRP A 243 5.66 -13.66 14.15
N PRO A 244 6.13 -14.47 15.10
CA PRO A 244 6.17 -14.11 16.53
C PRO A 244 7.11 -12.93 16.84
N ASN A 245 8.05 -12.61 15.95
CA ASN A 245 9.00 -11.51 16.10
C ASN A 245 8.53 -10.19 15.46
N LEU A 246 7.32 -10.17 14.89
CA LEU A 246 6.67 -8.98 14.35
C LEU A 246 5.37 -8.74 15.12
N PRO A 247 5.42 -8.15 16.33
CA PRO A 247 4.23 -7.84 17.09
C PRO A 247 3.27 -6.96 16.28
N ALA A 248 1.98 -7.31 16.30
CA ALA A 248 0.94 -6.57 15.63
C ALA A 248 -0.13 -6.06 16.57
N THR A 249 -0.65 -4.86 16.27
CA THR A 249 -1.84 -4.29 16.88
C THR A 249 -2.89 -4.01 15.80
N TRP A 250 -4.17 -4.05 16.17
CA TRP A 250 -5.27 -3.94 15.23
C TRP A 250 -6.44 -3.11 15.76
N THR A 251 -7.10 -2.39 14.86
CA THR A 251 -8.32 -1.63 15.08
C THR A 251 -9.06 -1.47 13.75
N VAL A 252 -10.33 -1.14 13.84
CA VAL A 252 -11.12 -0.66 12.69
C VAL A 252 -11.26 0.86 12.82
N ALA A 253 -10.87 1.56 11.76
CA ALA A 253 -11.08 2.99 11.61
C ALA A 253 -12.06 3.25 10.45
N TRP A 254 -12.35 4.52 10.19
CA TRP A 254 -13.35 4.93 9.21
C TRP A 254 -12.80 6.05 8.33
N PHE A 255 -12.96 5.88 7.02
CA PHE A 255 -12.71 6.91 6.01
C PHE A 255 -13.92 7.82 5.83
#